data_AF-A0A352S863-F1
#
_entry.id   AF-A0A352S863-F1
#
_cell.length_a   1.000
_cell.length_b   1.000
_cell.length_c   1.000
_cell.angle_alpha   90.00
_cell.angle_beta   90.00
_cell.angle_gamma   90.00
#
_symmetry.space_group_name_H-M   'P 1'
#
loop_
_entity.id
_entity.type
_entity.pdbx_description
1 polymer ?
#
loop_
_entity_poly.entity_id
_entity_poly.type
_entity_poly.pdbx_seq_one_letter_code
_entity_poly.pdbx_strand_id
1 'polypeptide(L)'
;FERHIVRSGIHLFKFWFSVSQKEQRRRFKERQVHPLKQWKLSPVDLASLDKWEDYTQAKEAMFARTDTADAPWTVIRSDCKKRARLNAMRVVLHRFAYTNRSPEHVGLVDPLVVGRALAG
;
A
#
# COMPACT_ATOMS: atom_id res chain seq x y z
N PHE A 1 -6.53 -1.63 -19.92
CA PHE A 1 -5.81 -0.39 -19.61
C PHE A 1 -4.38 -0.68 -19.15
N GLU A 2 -4.17 -1.22 -17.95
CA GLU A 2 -2.82 -1.43 -17.36
C GLU A 2 -1.85 -2.19 -18.26
N ARG A 3 -2.32 -3.24 -18.94
CA ARG A 3 -1.51 -4.01 -19.91
C ARG A 3 -0.96 -3.14 -21.05
N HIS A 4 -1.71 -2.15 -21.53
CA HIS A 4 -1.23 -1.25 -22.59
C HIS A 4 -0.11 -0.34 -22.06
N ILE A 5 -0.24 0.18 -20.84
CA ILE A 5 0.79 0.99 -20.17
C ILE A 5 2.08 0.19 -20.00
N VAL A 6 1.98 -1.05 -19.50
CA VAL A 6 3.17 -1.88 -19.28
C VAL A 6 3.84 -2.24 -20.62
N ARG A 7 3.04 -2.55 -21.65
CA ARG A 7 3.57 -2.86 -23.00
C ARG A 7 4.18 -1.66 -23.70
N SER A 8 3.79 -0.43 -23.37
CA SER A 8 4.43 0.79 -23.88
C SER A 8 5.75 1.12 -23.17
N GLY A 9 6.27 0.23 -22.32
CA GLY A 9 7.53 0.40 -21.61
C GLY A 9 7.43 1.16 -20.28
N ILE A 10 6.22 1.48 -19.82
CA ILE A 10 6.04 2.17 -18.53
C ILE A 10 6.02 1.14 -17.40
N HIS A 11 6.84 1.37 -16.37
CA HIS A 11 6.82 0.58 -15.15
C HIS A 11 5.67 1.01 -14.23
N LEU A 12 4.67 0.15 -14.09
CA LEU A 12 3.51 0.39 -13.23
C LEU A 12 3.70 -0.30 -11.87
N PHE A 13 3.61 0.46 -10.78
CA PHE A 13 3.60 -0.05 -9.41
C PHE A 13 2.25 0.21 -8.76
N LYS A 14 1.60 -0.84 -8.25
CA LYS A 14 0.33 -0.73 -7.53
C LYS A 14 0.53 -1.15 -6.07
N PHE A 15 0.31 -0.20 -5.16
CA PHE A 15 0.49 -0.43 -3.72
C PHE A 15 -0.84 -0.38 -2.98
N TRP A 16 -1.11 -1.41 -2.17
CA TRP A 16 -2.19 -1.39 -1.19
C TRP A 16 -1.61 -1.36 0.22
N PHE A 17 -1.81 -0.25 0.93
CA PHE A 17 -1.37 -0.13 2.32
C PHE A 17 -2.43 -0.72 3.25
N SER A 18 -2.18 -1.94 3.72
CA SER A 18 -3.06 -2.62 4.67
C SER A 18 -2.82 -2.09 6.07
N VAL A 19 -3.87 -1.66 6.75
CA VAL A 19 -3.84 -1.21 8.15
C VAL A 19 -4.84 -2.07 8.91
N SER A 20 -4.53 -2.49 10.14
CA SER A 20 -5.51 -3.20 10.96
C SER A 20 -6.66 -2.27 11.37
N GLN A 21 -7.86 -2.83 11.55
CA GLN A 21 -9.02 -2.05 11.99
C GLN A 21 -8.75 -1.30 13.31
N LYS A 22 -8.04 -1.95 14.23
CA LYS A 22 -7.60 -1.36 15.51
C LYS A 22 -6.70 -0.15 15.29
N GLU A 23 -5.69 -0.27 14.43
CA GLU A 23 -4.78 0.83 14.14
C GLU A 23 -5.46 1.96 13.36
N GLN A 24 -6.38 1.64 12.45
CA GLN A 24 -7.18 2.64 11.75
C GLN A 24 -8.00 3.48 12.73
N ARG A 25 -8.75 2.83 13.64
CA ARG A 25 -9.51 3.51 14.70
C ARG A 25 -8.61 4.35 15.61
N ARG A 26 -7.44 3.85 16.00
CA ARG A 26 -6.47 4.60 16.81
C ARG A 26 -6.00 5.87 16.09
N ARG A 27 -5.61 5.76 14.82
CA ARG A 27 -5.17 6.91 14.00
C ARG A 27 -6.30 7.91 13.80
N PHE A 28 -7.53 7.45 13.69
CA PHE A 28 -8.69 8.31 13.55
C PHE A 28 -8.89 9.20 14.79
N LYS A 29 -8.93 8.58 15.98
CA LYS A 29 -8.99 9.30 17.27
C LYS A 29 -7.85 10.30 17.43
N GLU A 30 -6.62 9.89 17.07
CA GLU A 30 -5.44 10.78 17.12
C GLU A 30 -5.61 11.99 16.20
N ARG A 31 -6.21 11.83 15.01
CA ARG A 31 -6.43 12.95 14.07
C ARG A 31 -7.48 13.94 14.57
N GLN A 32 -8.51 13.47 15.28
CA GLN A 32 -9.57 14.34 15.82
C GLN A 32 -9.01 15.33 16.85
N VAL A 33 -8.11 14.87 17.72
CA VAL A 33 -7.56 15.68 18.81
C VAL A 33 -6.32 16.49 18.41
N HIS A 34 -5.64 16.13 17.33
CA HIS A 34 -4.36 16.74 16.97
C HIS A 34 -4.54 17.92 16.00
N PRO A 35 -4.23 19.17 16.40
CA PRO A 35 -4.56 20.37 15.63
C PRO A 35 -3.95 20.37 14.22
N LEU A 36 -2.69 19.93 14.07
CA LEU A 36 -2.02 19.88 12.76
C LEU A 36 -2.49 18.74 11.83
N LYS A 37 -3.40 17.86 12.28
CA LYS A 37 -3.85 16.67 11.52
C LYS A 37 -5.36 16.65 11.26
N GLN A 38 -6.12 17.56 11.87
CA GLN A 38 -7.59 17.60 11.76
C GLN A 38 -8.07 17.75 10.31
N TRP A 39 -7.37 18.54 9.50
CA TRP A 39 -7.69 18.72 8.08
C TRP A 39 -7.68 17.42 7.25
N LYS A 40 -7.12 16.33 7.76
CA LYS A 40 -7.10 14.99 7.14
C LYS A 40 -8.34 14.16 7.43
N LEU A 41 -9.36 14.74 8.05
CA LEU A 41 -10.64 14.10 8.32
C LEU A 41 -11.69 14.68 7.40
N SER A 42 -12.22 13.84 6.52
CA SER A 42 -13.37 14.16 5.67
C SER A 42 -14.64 13.46 6.19
N PRO A 43 -15.84 13.91 5.75
CA PRO A 43 -17.08 13.19 6.00
C PRO A 43 -17.05 11.72 5.53
N VAL A 44 -16.31 11.44 4.45
CA VAL A 44 -16.11 10.09 3.92
C VAL A 44 -15.28 9.25 4.89
N ASP A 45 -14.24 9.81 5.50
CA ASP A 45 -13.43 9.08 6.49
C ASP A 45 -14.26 8.70 7.72
N LEU A 46 -15.16 9.58 8.17
CA LEU A 46 -16.09 9.28 9.27
C LEU A 46 -17.03 8.12 8.92
N ALA A 47 -17.68 8.20 7.76
CA ALA A 47 -18.59 7.15 7.28
C ALA A 47 -17.88 5.83 6.98
N SER A 48 -16.57 5.86 6.70
CA SER A 48 -15.79 4.66 6.41
C SER A 48 -15.58 3.74 7.62
N LEU A 49 -15.71 4.26 8.85
CA LEU A 49 -15.50 3.48 10.08
C LEU A 49 -16.53 2.35 10.25
N ASP A 50 -17.76 2.58 9.80
CA ASP A 50 -18.85 1.61 9.90
C ASP A 50 -18.89 0.65 8.70
N LYS A 51 -18.12 0.95 7.64
CA LYS A 51 -18.09 0.20 6.37
C LYS A 51 -16.86 -0.69 6.20
N TRP A 52 -16.27 -1.13 7.31
CA TRP A 52 -15.05 -1.93 7.28
C TRP A 52 -15.18 -3.19 6.41
N GLU A 53 -16.28 -3.92 6.57
CA GLU A 53 -16.55 -5.14 5.79
C GLU A 53 -16.77 -4.82 4.31
N ASP A 54 -17.54 -3.77 3.98
CA ASP A 54 -17.76 -3.36 2.58
C ASP A 54 -16.45 -3.01 1.87
N TYR A 55 -15.56 -2.26 2.53
CA TYR A 55 -14.23 -1.95 2.00
C TYR A 55 -13.35 -3.20 1.87
N THR A 56 -13.47 -4.15 2.79
CA THR A 56 -12.74 -5.43 2.75
C THR A 56 -13.19 -6.26 1.56
N GLN A 57 -14.50 -6.40 1.35
CA GLN A 57 -15.08 -7.10 0.20
C GLN A 57 -14.70 -6.43 -1.12
N ALA A 58 -14.79 -5.10 -1.19
CA ALA A 58 -14.40 -4.33 -2.38
C ALA A 58 -12.91 -4.50 -2.71
N LYS A 59 -12.03 -4.48 -1.70
CA LYS A 59 -10.59 -4.74 -1.84
C LYS A 59 -10.33 -6.14 -2.40
N GLU A 60 -10.99 -7.16 -1.87
CA GLU A 60 -10.83 -8.55 -2.34
C GLU A 60 -11.32 -8.73 -3.78
N ALA A 61 -12.48 -8.18 -4.11
CA ALA A 61 -12.99 -8.18 -5.47
C ALA A 61 -12.06 -7.44 -6.45
N MET A 62 -11.47 -6.32 -6.03
CA MET A 62 -10.48 -5.57 -6.82
C MET A 62 -9.24 -6.42 -7.08
N PHE A 63 -8.68 -7.06 -6.05
CA PHE A 63 -7.50 -7.92 -6.20
C PHE A 63 -7.77 -9.11 -7.12
N ALA A 64 -8.87 -9.84 -6.90
CA ALA A 64 -9.23 -10.99 -7.70
C ALA A 64 -9.36 -10.67 -9.21
N ARG A 65 -9.79 -9.44 -9.54
CA ARG A 65 -10.00 -9.03 -10.94
C ARG A 65 -8.82 -8.29 -11.57
N THR A 66 -7.91 -7.73 -10.77
CA THR A 66 -6.89 -6.79 -11.27
C THR A 66 -5.45 -7.08 -10.82
N ASP A 67 -5.21 -8.07 -9.94
CA ASP A 67 -3.85 -8.55 -9.66
C ASP A 67 -3.40 -9.49 -10.80
N THR A 68 -2.70 -8.94 -11.78
CA THR A 68 -2.24 -9.70 -12.95
C THR A 68 -0.71 -9.87 -12.92
N ALA A 69 -0.17 -10.80 -13.71
CA ALA A 69 1.28 -10.96 -13.84
C ALA A 69 1.94 -9.70 -14.45
N ASP A 70 1.27 -9.03 -15.38
CA ASP A 70 1.75 -7.80 -16.03
C ASP A 70 1.77 -6.60 -15.07
N ALA A 71 0.77 -6.51 -14.19
CA ALA A 71 0.58 -5.41 -13.25
C ALA A 71 0.13 -5.96 -11.89
N PRO A 72 1.07 -6.45 -11.05
CA PRO A 72 0.73 -7.06 -9.78
C PRO A 72 0.34 -6.03 -8.71
N TRP A 73 -0.53 -6.43 -7.79
CA TRP A 73 -0.78 -5.68 -6.56
C TRP A 73 0.22 -6.05 -5.46
N THR A 74 0.93 -5.04 -4.94
CA THR A 74 1.83 -5.19 -3.80
C THR A 74 1.15 -4.71 -2.53
N VAL A 75 0.94 -5.62 -1.58
CA VAL A 75 0.34 -5.32 -0.28
C VAL A 75 1.43 -4.96 0.72
N ILE A 76 1.27 -3.82 1.40
CA ILE A 76 2.22 -3.32 2.41
C ILE A 76 1.51 -3.22 3.75
N ARG A 77 1.91 -4.04 4.73
CA ARG A 77 1.43 -3.95 6.12
C ARG A 77 1.93 -2.65 6.74
N SER A 78 1.00 -1.77 7.09
CA SER A 78 1.27 -0.35 7.31
C SER A 78 1.01 0.15 8.72
N ASP A 79 0.77 -0.75 9.68
CA ASP A 79 0.57 -0.40 11.10
C ASP A 79 1.77 0.37 11.65
N CYS A 80 2.99 -0.04 11.30
CA CYS A 80 4.19 0.76 11.49
C CYS A 80 4.52 1.61 10.24
N LYS A 81 4.15 2.90 10.27
CA LYS A 81 4.34 3.83 9.13
C LYS A 81 5.80 3.89 8.63
N LYS A 82 6.78 3.88 9.54
CA LYS A 82 8.21 3.99 9.17
C LYS A 82 8.66 2.76 8.38
N ARG A 83 8.34 1.55 8.86
CA ARG A 83 8.66 0.30 8.16
C ARG A 83 7.96 0.20 6.80
N ALA A 84 6.69 0.60 6.74
CA ALA A 84 5.91 0.58 5.50
C ALA A 84 6.52 1.49 4.42
N ARG A 85 6.94 2.71 4.79
CA ARG A 85 7.57 3.67 3.87
C ARG A 85 8.90 3.14 3.32
N LEU A 86 9.77 2.64 4.21
CA LEU A 86 11.06 2.08 3.80
C LEU A 86 10.88 0.92 2.83
N ASN A 87 9.97 0.00 3.14
CA ASN A 87 9.72 -1.15 2.29
C ASN A 87 9.05 -0.80 0.96
N ALA A 88 8.11 0.17 0.94
CA ALA A 88 7.53 0.66 -0.32
C ALA A 88 8.61 1.22 -1.26
N MET A 89 9.52 2.04 -0.72
CA MET A 89 10.65 2.57 -1.50
C MET A 89 11.59 1.46 -1.97
N ARG A 90 11.91 0.48 -1.11
CA ARG A 90 12.73 -0.69 -1.49
C ARG A 90 12.12 -1.49 -2.62
N VAL A 91 10.80 -1.73 -2.63
CA VAL A 91 10.12 -2.43 -3.73
C VAL A 91 10.37 -1.73 -5.07
N VAL A 92 10.26 -0.39 -5.10
CA VAL A 92 10.53 0.40 -6.31
C VAL A 92 12.00 0.31 -6.69
N LEU A 93 12.92 0.56 -5.75
CA LEU A 93 14.36 0.60 -6.01
C LEU A 93 14.93 -0.75 -6.47
N HIS A 94 14.41 -1.87 -5.94
CA HIS A 94 14.85 -3.20 -6.35
C HIS A 94 14.43 -3.56 -7.78
N ARG A 95 13.39 -2.92 -8.32
CA ARG A 95 12.90 -3.20 -9.68
C ARG A 95 13.82 -2.71 -10.79
N PHE A 96 14.68 -1.73 -10.50
CA PHE A 96 15.52 -1.04 -11.47
C PHE A 96 17.01 -1.34 -11.25
N ALA A 97 17.74 -1.57 -12.33
CA ALA A 97 19.20 -1.60 -12.35
C ALA A 97 19.72 -0.20 -12.74
N TYR A 98 19.61 0.75 -11.81
CA TYR A 98 20.05 2.13 -12.03
C TYR A 98 21.53 2.32 -11.67
N THR A 99 22.17 3.32 -12.28
CA THR A 99 23.59 3.64 -12.06
C THR A 99 23.87 3.97 -10.60
N ASN A 100 25.01 3.51 -10.07
CA ASN A 100 25.40 3.69 -8.65
C ASN A 100 24.42 3.05 -7.64
N ARG A 101 23.62 2.07 -8.06
CA ARG A 101 22.82 1.27 -7.13
C ARG A 101 23.73 0.50 -6.18
N SER A 102 23.52 0.74 -4.89
CA SER A 102 24.19 0.04 -3.81
C SER A 102 23.17 -0.85 -3.07
N PRO A 103 23.22 -2.19 -3.26
CA PRO A 103 22.31 -3.12 -2.59
C PRO A 103 22.34 -3.03 -1.07
N GLU A 104 23.49 -2.72 -0.50
CA GLU A 104 23.69 -2.54 0.95
C GLU A 104 22.95 -1.32 1.49
N HIS A 105 22.97 -0.18 0.78
CA HIS A 105 22.22 1.02 1.20
C HIS A 105 20.72 0.88 1.01
N VAL A 106 20.28 0.22 -0.07
CA VAL A 106 18.85 -0.04 -0.30
C VAL A 106 18.32 -1.02 0.76
N GLY A 107 19.09 -2.07 1.07
CA GLY A 107 18.70 -3.14 1.99
C GLY A 107 17.60 -4.05 1.41
N LEU A 108 17.32 -5.16 2.09
CA LEU A 108 16.31 -6.12 1.64
C LEU A 108 14.87 -5.65 1.94
N VAL A 109 13.94 -6.07 1.07
CA VAL A 109 12.51 -5.95 1.34
C VAL A 109 12.13 -6.96 2.42
N ASP A 110 11.43 -6.50 3.46
CA ASP A 110 10.96 -7.33 4.55
C ASP A 110 9.69 -8.09 4.12
N PRO A 111 9.74 -9.44 3.99
CA PRO A 111 8.61 -10.25 3.54
C PRO A 111 7.46 -10.30 4.56
N LEU A 112 7.72 -9.93 5.82
CA LEU A 112 6.66 -9.80 6.83
C LEU A 112 5.88 -8.50 6.69
N VAL A 113 6.42 -7.53 5.95
CA VAL A 113 5.81 -6.23 5.68
C VAL A 113 5.22 -6.17 4.28
N VAL A 114 5.86 -6.79 3.29
CA VAL A 114 5.46 -6.75 1.88
C VAL A 114 5.08 -8.13 1.39
N GLY A 115 3.91 -8.23 0.77
CA GLY A 115 3.44 -9.45 0.11
C GLY A 115 2.67 -9.14 -1.17
N ARG A 116 2.30 -10.18 -1.92
CA ARG A 116 1.41 -10.06 -3.08
C ARG A 116 -0.04 -10.25 -2.65
N ALA A 117 -0.98 -9.59 -3.33
CA ALA A 117 -2.40 -9.65 -2.99
C ALA A 117 -3.00 -11.06 -3.06
N LEU A 118 -2.68 -11.83 -4.10
CA LEU A 118 -3.18 -13.21 -4.30
C LEU A 118 -2.20 -14.32 -3.87
N ALA A 119 -1.04 -13.96 -3.30
CA ALA A 119 -0.17 -14.96 -2.67
C ALA A 119 -0.69 -15.16 -1.24
N GLY A 120 -1.52 -16.19 -1.08
CA GLY A 120 -1.89 -16.72 0.24
C GLY A 120 -0.67 -17.17 1.03
#